data_AF-A0A3B0ZES5-F1
#
_entry.id   AF-A0A3B0ZES5-F1
#
_cell.length_a   1.000
_cell.length_b   1.000
_cell.length_c   1.000
_cell.angle_alpha   90.00
_cell.angle_beta   90.00
_cell.angle_gamma   90.00
#
_symmetry.space_group_name_H-M   'P 1'
#
loop_
_entity.id
_entity.type
_entity.pdbx_description
1 polymer ?
#
loop_
_entity_poly.entity_id
_entity_poly.type
_entity_poly.pdbx_seq_one_letter_code
_entity_poly.pdbx_strand_id
1 'polypeptide(L)'
;MLWALKQNDPNNLLYKHEPDAIKNMLALTSCNDNEFVDALKKYKAAARYHDNNVESARRQCEPFINDIEARLTKHHYIMGDSLSLVDYATLPFIRQFSRVDRKWFTQAPYPKLRCWLEKHYQDPIFAKAMTKYSQWLDSNAVVIFGRE
;
A
#
# COMPACT_ATOMS: atom_id res chain seq x y z
N MET A 1 8.39 -7.61 -7.61
CA MET A 1 9.01 -6.26 -7.62
C MET A 1 10.53 -6.31 -7.58
N LEU A 2 11.16 -6.95 -6.57
CA LEU A 2 12.62 -6.93 -6.40
C LEU A 2 13.42 -7.36 -7.65
N TRP A 3 12.99 -8.42 -8.33
CA TRP A 3 13.65 -8.87 -9.57
C TRP A 3 13.68 -7.76 -10.63
N ALA A 4 12.56 -7.08 -10.90
CA ALA A 4 12.47 -6.06 -11.93
C ALA A 4 13.36 -4.85 -11.60
N LEU A 5 13.39 -4.40 -10.34
CA LEU A 5 14.23 -3.29 -9.90
C LEU A 5 15.72 -3.62 -9.91
N LYS A 6 16.10 -4.90 -9.71
CA LYS A 6 17.49 -5.32 -9.91
C LYS A 6 17.94 -5.17 -11.36
N GLN A 7 17.03 -5.30 -12.32
CA GLN A 7 17.34 -5.11 -13.74
C GLN A 7 17.36 -3.63 -14.14
N ASN A 8 16.37 -2.85 -13.69
CA ASN A 8 16.29 -1.43 -14.01
C ASN A 8 15.59 -0.66 -12.87
N ASP A 9 16.35 0.20 -12.19
CA ASP A 9 15.86 1.03 -11.08
C ASP A 9 16.33 2.48 -11.26
N PRO A 10 15.77 3.21 -12.23
CA PRO A 10 16.19 4.58 -12.55
C PRO A 10 15.87 5.56 -11.43
N ASN A 11 14.87 5.24 -10.59
CA ASN A 11 14.42 6.08 -9.48
C ASN A 11 15.07 5.69 -8.14
N ASN A 12 16.01 4.73 -8.15
CA ASN A 12 16.71 4.24 -6.97
C ASN A 12 15.76 3.80 -5.82
N LEU A 13 14.66 3.12 -6.14
CA LEU A 13 13.68 2.62 -5.16
C LEU A 13 14.25 1.58 -4.19
N LEU A 14 15.40 0.98 -4.53
CA LEU A 14 16.11 0.02 -3.67
C LEU A 14 17.12 0.69 -2.72
N TYR A 15 17.29 2.01 -2.80
CA TYR A 15 18.27 2.77 -2.01
C TYR A 15 19.67 2.12 -2.07
N LYS A 16 20.20 1.93 -3.28
CA LYS A 16 21.44 1.15 -3.50
C LYS A 16 22.66 1.67 -2.73
N HIS A 17 22.64 2.94 -2.33
CA HIS A 17 23.73 3.60 -1.59
C HIS A 17 23.67 3.37 -0.08
N GLU A 18 22.53 2.91 0.45
CA GLU A 18 22.35 2.70 1.88
C GLU A 18 22.59 1.23 2.25
N PRO A 19 23.57 0.94 3.12
CA PRO A 19 23.74 -0.39 3.68
C PRO A 19 22.46 -0.84 4.38
N ASP A 20 22.12 -2.12 4.27
CA ASP A 20 20.93 -2.74 4.88
C ASP A 20 19.55 -2.22 4.42
N ALA A 21 19.46 -1.21 3.55
CA ALA A 21 18.17 -0.68 3.12
C ALA A 21 17.27 -1.76 2.53
N ILE A 22 17.79 -2.60 1.62
CA ILE A 22 17.04 -3.73 1.04
C ILE A 22 16.56 -4.69 2.13
N LYS A 23 17.41 -5.02 3.11
CA LYS A 23 17.04 -5.94 4.20
C LYS A 23 15.89 -5.37 5.03
N ASN A 24 15.96 -4.08 5.38
CA ASN A 24 14.92 -3.38 6.12
C ASN A 24 13.61 -3.28 5.32
N MET A 25 13.71 -2.98 4.01
CA MET A 25 12.55 -2.95 3.11
C MET A 25 11.86 -4.31 3.00
N LEU A 26 12.64 -5.40 2.90
CA LEU A 26 12.11 -6.76 2.83
C LEU A 26 11.47 -7.19 4.15
N ALA A 27 12.04 -6.79 5.29
CA ALA A 27 11.43 -7.05 6.60
C ALA A 27 10.06 -6.36 6.72
N LEU A 28 9.97 -5.08 6.37
CA LEU A 28 8.69 -4.33 6.37
C LEU A 28 7.68 -4.92 5.39
N THR A 29 8.12 -5.28 4.19
CA THR A 29 7.26 -5.92 3.18
C THR A 29 6.75 -7.27 3.69
N SER A 30 7.60 -8.05 4.37
CA SER A 30 7.20 -9.32 4.98
C SER A 30 6.16 -9.14 6.09
N CYS A 31 6.31 -8.14 6.97
CA CYS A 31 5.29 -7.81 7.98
C CYS A 31 3.97 -7.36 7.33
N ASN A 32 4.05 -6.57 6.25
CA ASN A 32 2.86 -6.21 5.47
C ASN A 32 2.14 -7.47 4.95
N ASP A 33 2.86 -8.34 4.25
CA ASP A 33 2.28 -9.47 3.52
C ASP A 33 1.73 -10.57 4.44
N ASN A 34 2.37 -10.80 5.59
CA ASN A 34 2.03 -11.91 6.49
C ASN A 34 1.16 -11.49 7.69
N GLU A 35 1.37 -10.30 8.25
CA GLU A 35 0.66 -9.88 9.47
C GLU A 35 -0.49 -8.93 9.13
N PHE A 36 -0.15 -7.81 8.47
CA PHE A 36 -1.13 -6.75 8.19
C PHE A 36 -2.20 -7.19 7.19
N VAL A 37 -1.81 -7.86 6.11
CA VAL A 37 -2.76 -8.34 5.09
C VAL A 37 -3.75 -9.33 5.67
N ASP A 38 -3.32 -10.20 6.59
CA ASP A 38 -4.20 -11.16 7.24
C ASP A 38 -5.14 -10.50 8.25
N ALA A 39 -4.67 -9.53 9.03
CA ALA A 39 -5.53 -8.69 9.87
C ALA A 39 -6.55 -7.91 9.03
N LEU A 40 -6.11 -7.35 7.90
CA LEU A 40 -6.95 -6.59 6.97
C LEU A 40 -8.04 -7.47 6.33
N LYS A 41 -7.75 -8.73 5.99
CA LYS A 41 -8.76 -9.68 5.51
C LYS A 41 -9.88 -9.86 6.54
N LYS A 42 -9.53 -10.04 7.83
CA LYS A 42 -10.50 -10.16 8.93
C LYS A 42 -11.33 -8.90 9.09
N TYR A 43 -10.68 -7.73 9.07
CA TYR A 43 -11.38 -6.45 9.16
C TYR A 43 -12.35 -6.23 8.00
N LYS A 44 -11.94 -6.53 6.77
CA LYS A 44 -12.82 -6.46 5.59
C LYS A 44 -14.00 -7.42 5.70
N ALA A 45 -13.78 -8.64 6.19
CA ALA A 45 -14.84 -9.62 6.38
C ALA A 45 -15.85 -9.16 7.43
N ALA A 46 -15.38 -8.74 8.61
CA ALA A 46 -16.23 -8.22 9.68
C ALA A 46 -17.10 -7.04 9.21
N ALA A 47 -16.50 -6.08 8.51
CA ALA A 47 -17.23 -4.94 7.95
C ALA A 47 -18.24 -5.35 6.87
N ARG A 48 -17.89 -6.31 6.00
CA ARG A 48 -18.78 -6.78 4.92
C ARG A 48 -20.00 -7.53 5.43
N TYR A 49 -19.83 -8.33 6.48
CA TYR A 49 -20.90 -9.15 7.05
C TYR A 49 -21.60 -8.51 8.25
N HIS A 50 -21.25 -7.26 8.58
CA HIS A 50 -21.83 -6.49 9.70
C HIS A 50 -21.66 -7.20 11.04
N ASP A 51 -20.52 -7.85 11.24
CA ASP A 51 -20.21 -8.53 12.50
C ASP A 51 -20.03 -7.52 13.64
N ASN A 52 -20.39 -7.90 14.86
CA ASN A 52 -20.22 -7.03 16.04
C ASN A 52 -18.74 -6.75 16.41
N ASN A 53 -17.79 -7.39 15.73
CA ASN A 53 -16.36 -7.33 16.04
C ASN A 53 -15.54 -6.43 15.09
N VAL A 54 -16.18 -5.62 14.23
CA VAL A 54 -15.50 -4.74 13.25
C VAL A 54 -14.38 -3.91 13.90
N GLU A 55 -14.65 -3.30 15.05
CA GLU A 55 -13.67 -2.48 15.77
C GLU A 55 -12.49 -3.31 16.29
N SER A 56 -12.75 -4.52 16.79
CA SER A 56 -11.71 -5.43 17.26
C SER A 56 -10.82 -5.88 16.11
N ALA A 57 -11.41 -6.22 14.96
CA ALA A 57 -10.67 -6.58 13.76
C ALA A 57 -9.86 -5.41 13.21
N ARG A 58 -10.40 -4.18 13.27
CA ARG A 58 -9.67 -2.95 12.93
C ARG A 58 -8.46 -2.74 13.84
N ARG A 59 -8.61 -2.92 15.16
CA ARG A 59 -7.50 -2.81 16.13
C ARG A 59 -6.37 -3.78 15.86
N GLN A 60 -6.65 -4.96 15.29
CA GLN A 60 -5.59 -5.91 14.88
C GLN A 60 -4.72 -5.38 13.74
N CYS A 61 -5.22 -4.42 12.95
CA CYS A 61 -4.44 -3.76 11.90
C CYS A 61 -3.57 -2.62 12.44
N GLU A 62 -3.94 -2.03 13.58
CA GLU A 62 -3.32 -0.83 14.13
C GLU A 62 -1.82 -0.95 14.43
N PRO A 63 -1.26 -2.09 14.89
CA PRO A 63 0.18 -2.18 15.14
C PRO A 63 1.03 -1.82 13.93
N PHE A 64 0.70 -2.37 12.76
CA PHE A 64 1.39 -2.06 11.52
C PHE A 64 1.13 -0.62 11.05
N ILE A 65 -0.14 -0.18 11.12
CA ILE A 65 -0.52 1.20 10.75
C ILE A 65 0.20 2.25 11.60
N ASN A 66 0.35 1.99 12.90
CA ASN A 66 1.07 2.85 13.84
C ASN A 66 2.57 2.92 13.51
N ASP A 67 3.20 1.80 13.13
CA ASP A 67 4.61 1.80 12.69
C ASP A 67 4.80 2.65 11.42
N ILE A 68 3.90 2.51 10.43
CA ILE A 68 3.95 3.33 9.22
C ILE A 68 3.71 4.82 9.52
N GLU A 69 2.72 5.17 10.35
CA GLU A 69 2.49 6.56 10.78
C GLU A 69 3.73 7.15 11.47
N ALA A 70 4.39 6.38 12.35
CA ALA A 70 5.58 6.82 13.06
C ALA A 70 6.76 7.09 12.10
N ARG A 71 6.92 6.26 11.05
CA ARG A 71 7.92 6.48 9.99
C ARG A 71 7.62 7.72 9.16
N LEU A 72 6.36 7.87 8.73
CA LEU A 72 5.89 9.03 7.96
C LEU A 72 5.83 10.34 8.77
N THR A 73 5.94 10.25 10.09
CA THR A 73 6.14 11.43 10.95
C THR A 73 7.57 11.94 10.87
N LYS A 74 8.54 11.05 10.66
CA LYS A 74 9.97 11.38 10.57
C LYS A 74 10.41 11.75 9.15
N HIS A 75 9.75 11.17 8.14
CA HIS A 75 10.16 11.26 6.74
C HIS A 75 8.96 11.45 5.81
N HIS A 76 9.22 11.89 4.57
CA HIS A 76 8.15 12.05 3.58
C HIS A 76 7.56 10.72 3.07
N TYR A 77 8.35 9.65 3.08
CA TYR A 77 7.98 8.29 2.66
C TYR A 77 8.44 7.27 3.71
N ILE A 78 8.06 6.00 3.56
CA ILE A 78 8.19 5.00 4.63
C ILE A 78 9.65 4.75 5.04
N MET A 79 10.57 4.78 4.07
CA MET A 79 11.99 4.51 4.30
C MET A 79 12.84 5.78 4.44
N GLY A 80 12.35 6.94 3.99
CA GLY A 80 13.12 8.18 3.93
C GLY A 80 12.41 9.27 3.13
N ASP A 81 13.15 10.24 2.60
CA ASP A 81 12.55 11.39 1.93
C ASP A 81 12.30 11.21 0.43
N SER A 82 12.68 10.06 -0.13
CA SER A 82 12.36 9.62 -1.49
C SER A 82 11.49 8.35 -1.48
N LEU A 83 10.87 8.04 -2.62
CA LEU A 83 10.07 6.83 -2.77
C LEU A 83 10.94 5.57 -2.67
N SER A 84 10.41 4.52 -2.05
CA SER A 84 11.06 3.23 -1.93
C SER A 84 10.19 2.09 -2.43
N LEU A 85 10.78 0.89 -2.54
CA LEU A 85 10.06 -0.36 -2.78
C LEU A 85 8.86 -0.53 -1.81
N VAL A 86 9.04 -0.18 -0.53
CA VAL A 86 8.04 -0.42 0.52
C VAL A 86 6.80 0.43 0.31
N ASP A 87 6.96 1.66 -0.18
CA ASP A 87 5.84 2.55 -0.46
C ASP A 87 4.88 1.89 -1.47
N TYR A 88 5.43 1.34 -2.56
CA TYR A 88 4.64 0.65 -3.57
C TYR A 88 4.10 -0.71 -3.10
N ALA A 89 4.86 -1.45 -2.28
CA ALA A 89 4.43 -2.76 -1.78
C ALA A 89 3.24 -2.65 -0.81
N THR A 90 3.23 -1.61 0.02
CA THR A 90 2.21 -1.41 1.07
C THR A 90 0.98 -0.64 0.59
N LEU A 91 1.14 0.23 -0.42
CA LEU A 91 0.08 1.10 -0.96
C LEU A 91 -1.24 0.37 -1.29
N PRO A 92 -1.25 -0.78 -2.00
CA PRO A 92 -2.50 -1.46 -2.33
C PRO A 92 -3.32 -1.88 -1.09
N PHE A 93 -2.65 -2.19 0.02
CA PHE A 93 -3.27 -2.70 1.24
C PHE A 93 -3.69 -1.57 2.18
N ILE A 94 -2.87 -0.52 2.33
CA ILE A 94 -3.27 0.69 3.04
C ILE A 94 -4.48 1.35 2.35
N ARG A 95 -4.48 1.38 1.01
CA ARG A 95 -5.64 1.81 0.22
C ARG A 95 -6.88 0.97 0.51
N GLN A 96 -6.75 -0.35 0.67
CA GLN A 96 -7.89 -1.20 1.04
C GLN A 96 -8.36 -0.91 2.45
N PHE A 97 -7.44 -0.80 3.42
CA PHE A 97 -7.72 -0.46 4.82
C PHE A 97 -8.52 0.85 4.95
N SER A 98 -8.05 1.92 4.30
CA SER A 98 -8.73 3.23 4.31
C SER A 98 -10.15 3.22 3.73
N ARG A 99 -10.48 2.21 2.90
CA ARG A 99 -11.77 2.08 2.24
C ARG A 99 -12.75 1.16 2.96
N VAL A 100 -12.31 0.40 3.96
CA VAL A 100 -13.20 -0.46 4.77
C VAL A 100 -14.20 0.41 5.54
N ASP A 101 -13.69 1.41 6.26
CA ASP A 101 -14.51 2.47 6.87
C ASP A 101 -13.87 3.83 6.58
N ARG A 102 -14.34 4.47 5.51
CA ARG A 102 -13.83 5.77 5.07
C ARG A 102 -14.14 6.87 6.08
N LYS A 103 -15.31 6.82 6.74
CA LYS A 103 -15.72 7.87 7.69
C LYS A 103 -14.80 7.86 8.89
N TRP A 104 -14.59 6.67 9.47
CA TRP A 104 -13.63 6.51 10.56
C TRP A 104 -12.21 6.90 10.13
N PHE A 105 -11.73 6.42 8.98
CA PHE A 105 -10.34 6.65 8.55
C PHE A 105 -10.00 8.14 8.39
N THR A 106 -10.97 8.98 7.95
CA THR A 106 -10.77 10.44 7.86
C THR A 106 -10.52 11.10 9.21
N GLN A 107 -11.00 10.51 10.30
CA GLN A 107 -10.89 11.04 11.67
C GLN A 107 -9.83 10.31 12.51
N ALA A 108 -9.30 9.19 12.02
CA ALA A 108 -8.32 8.37 12.71
C ALA A 108 -7.04 9.16 13.08
N PRO A 109 -6.26 8.73 14.07
CA PRO A 109 -5.04 9.42 14.50
C PRO A 109 -3.83 9.18 13.55
N TYR A 110 -4.07 9.13 12.23
CA TYR A 110 -3.07 8.83 11.19
C TYR A 110 -2.95 9.94 10.12
N PRO A 111 -2.68 11.20 10.51
CA PRO A 111 -2.62 12.31 9.57
C PRO A 111 -1.51 12.17 8.53
N LYS A 112 -0.35 11.60 8.88
CA LYS A 112 0.78 11.46 7.94
C LYS A 112 0.53 10.35 6.93
N LEU A 113 -0.02 9.23 7.37
CA LEU A 113 -0.48 8.15 6.49
C LEU A 113 -1.55 8.62 5.51
N ARG A 114 -2.52 9.41 5.97
CA ARG A 114 -3.53 10.03 5.09
C ARG A 114 -2.89 10.92 4.04
N CYS A 115 -1.95 11.79 4.45
CA CYS A 115 -1.25 12.68 3.53
C CYS A 115 -0.44 11.88 2.50
N TRP A 116 0.28 10.86 2.93
CA TRP A 116 1.04 9.95 2.07
C TRP A 116 0.12 9.24 1.06
N LEU A 117 -1.03 8.74 1.50
CA LEU A 117 -1.99 8.06 0.62
C LEU A 117 -2.58 9.01 -0.44
N GLU A 118 -2.89 10.24 -0.05
CA GLU A 118 -3.40 11.27 -0.96
C GLU A 118 -2.36 11.66 -2.01
N LYS A 119 -1.08 11.79 -1.62
CA LYS A 119 0.02 12.03 -2.58
C LYS A 119 0.09 10.93 -3.64
N HIS A 120 -0.02 9.67 -3.24
CA HIS A 120 -0.05 8.55 -4.19
C HIS A 120 -1.26 8.58 -5.12
N TYR A 121 -2.43 9.03 -4.65
CA TYR A 121 -3.60 9.18 -5.53
C TYR A 121 -3.43 10.24 -6.61
N GLN A 122 -2.60 11.25 -6.36
CA GLN A 122 -2.29 12.32 -7.29
C GLN A 122 -1.12 11.98 -8.23
N ASP A 123 -0.41 10.87 -7.99
CA ASP A 123 0.70 10.43 -8.82
C ASP A 123 0.21 9.88 -10.18
N PRO A 124 0.68 10.42 -11.32
CA PRO A 124 0.35 9.90 -12.65
C PRO A 124 0.66 8.41 -12.84
N ILE A 125 1.73 7.89 -12.22
CA ILE A 125 2.10 6.47 -12.27
C ILE A 125 1.00 5.63 -11.62
N PHE A 126 0.48 6.09 -10.49
CA PHE A 126 -0.62 5.42 -9.80
C PHE A 126 -1.90 5.43 -10.65
N ALA A 127 -2.24 6.57 -11.25
CA ALA A 127 -3.39 6.69 -12.14
C ALA A 127 -3.31 5.69 -13.31
N LYS A 128 -2.14 5.61 -13.97
CA LYS A 128 -1.88 4.64 -15.05
C LYS A 128 -2.03 3.20 -14.57
N ALA A 129 -1.45 2.85 -13.42
CA ALA A 129 -1.55 1.51 -12.85
C ALA A 129 -2.98 1.10 -12.48
N MET A 130 -3.82 2.07 -12.10
CA MET A 130 -5.21 1.86 -11.71
C MET A 130 -6.20 1.91 -12.88
N THR A 131 -5.72 2.06 -14.12
CA THR A 131 -6.55 2.05 -15.33
C THR A 131 -7.41 0.79 -15.36
N LYS A 132 -8.74 0.98 -15.47
CA LYS A 132 -9.67 -0.13 -15.59
C LYS A 132 -9.68 -0.60 -17.04
N TYR A 133 -9.38 -1.87 -17.23
CA TYR A 133 -9.55 -2.54 -18.50
C TYR A 133 -10.91 -3.24 -18.54
N SER A 134 -11.47 -3.34 -19.74
CA SER A 134 -12.69 -4.12 -19.97
C SER A 134 -12.49 -5.55 -19.46
N GLN A 135 -13.55 -6.09 -18.86
CA GLN A 135 -13.56 -7.49 -18.48
C GLN A 135 -13.38 -8.36 -19.73
N TRP A 136 -12.77 -9.53 -19.54
CA TRP A 136 -12.67 -10.51 -20.61
C TRP A 136 -14.08 -10.96 -21.05
N LEU A 137 -14.34 -10.97 -22.35
CA LEU A 137 -15.60 -11.35 -22.97
C LEU A 137 -15.33 -12.34 -24.12
N ASP A 138 -16.21 -13.33 -24.30
CA ASP A 138 -16.14 -14.35 -25.38
C ASP A 138 -16.15 -13.75 -26.80
N SER A 139 -16.45 -12.46 -26.93
CA SER A 139 -16.42 -11.68 -28.18
C SER A 139 -15.06 -11.63 -28.91
N ASN A 140 -14.00 -12.25 -28.37
CA ASN A 140 -12.62 -12.24 -28.92
C ASN A 140 -12.04 -10.83 -29.15
N ALA A 141 -12.54 -9.81 -28.46
CA ALA A 141 -11.99 -8.46 -28.55
C ALA A 141 -10.58 -8.42 -27.91
N VAL A 142 -9.56 -8.16 -28.73
CA VAL A 142 -8.16 -8.08 -28.28
C VAL A 142 -7.95 -6.79 -27.48
N VAL A 143 -7.46 -6.92 -26.25
CA VAL A 143 -7.01 -5.80 -25.42
C VAL A 143 -5.48 -5.79 -25.40
N ILE A 144 -4.87 -4.75 -25.97
CA ILE A 144 -3.40 -4.57 -25.96
C ILE A 144 -3.04 -3.69 -24.77
N PHE A 145 -2.22 -4.22 -23.87
CA PHE A 145 -1.65 -3.46 -22.75
C PHE A 145 -0.40 -2.69 -23.20
N GLY A 146 -0.21 -1.48 -22.67
CA GLY A 146 1.01 -0.70 -22.91
C GLY A 146 1.08 0.05 -24.25
N ARG A 147 -0.06 0.27 -24.93
CA ARG A 147 -0.15 1.31 -25.96
C ARG A 147 -0.39 2.66 -25.27
N GLU A 148 0.69 3.28 -24.79
CA GLU A 148 0.86 4.72 -24.50
C GLU A 148 2.25 4.98 -23.91
#